data_AF-A0A831KEA9-F1
#
_entry.id   AF-A0A831KEA9-F1
#
_cell.length_a   1.000
_cell.length_b   1.000
_cell.length_c   1.000
_cell.angle_alpha   90.00
_cell.angle_beta   90.00
_cell.angle_gamma   90.00
#
_symmetry.space_group_name_H-M   'P 1'
#
loop_
_entity.id
_entity.type
_entity.pdbx_description
1 polymer ?
#
loop_
_entity_poly.entity_id
_entity_poly.type
_entity_poly.pdbx_seq_one_letter_code
_entity_poly.pdbx_strand_id
1 'polypeptide(L)'
;MFAVLGFALFMVSVWRQVSKAKAKGEKFSFNLTFDTTDPHYIRNIGIFLGVLGVLIILVIYSGTKAYEATDSVNFCGETCHEVMSPQFITYQNSAHARVPCVECHIGPGASFYVKAKVDGLRQLYAMAANSFSRPIQTPVHNLRPAQETCEG
;
A
#
# COMPACT_ATOMS: atom_id res chain seq x y z
N MET A 1 -13.48 -5.92 2.88
CA MET A 1 -14.84 -6.02 3.47
C MET A 1 -14.88 -5.58 4.94
N PHE A 2 -14.02 -6.10 5.82
CA PHE A 2 -14.00 -5.73 7.25
C PHE A 2 -13.72 -4.25 7.56
N ALA A 3 -12.78 -3.62 6.84
CA ALA A 3 -12.46 -2.20 7.07
C ALA A 3 -13.62 -1.26 6.73
N VAL A 4 -14.35 -1.54 5.64
CA VAL A 4 -15.53 -0.75 5.22
C VAL A 4 -16.66 -0.90 6.25
N LEU A 5 -16.90 -2.12 6.72
CA LEU A 5 -17.88 -2.39 7.76
C LEU A 5 -17.53 -1.71 9.08
N GLY A 6 -16.25 -1.73 9.48
CA GLY A 6 -15.75 -1.06 10.67
C GLY A 6 -15.90 0.47 10.61
N PHE A 7 -15.56 1.08 9.47
CA PHE A 7 -15.75 2.51 9.24
C PHE A 7 -17.23 2.91 9.26
N ALA A 8 -18.10 2.10 8.64
CA ALA A 8 -19.55 2.33 8.67
C ALA A 8 -20.11 2.26 10.10
N LEU A 9 -19.71 1.25 10.89
CA LEU A 9 -20.12 1.12 12.29
C LEU A 9 -19.61 2.29 13.16
N PHE A 10 -18.38 2.75 12.94
CA PHE A 10 -17.83 3.93 13.61
C PHE A 10 -18.64 5.19 13.27
N MET A 11 -18.92 5.45 11.99
CA MET A 11 -19.74 6.58 11.54
C MET A 11 -21.16 6.52 12.11
N VAL A 12 -21.79 5.34 12.13
CA VAL A 12 -23.12 5.14 12.73
C VAL A 12 -23.09 5.39 14.24
N SER A 13 -22.05 4.96 14.94
CA SER A 13 -21.86 5.22 16.37
C SER A 13 -21.74 6.72 16.66
N VAL A 14 -20.87 7.42 15.93
CA VAL A 14 -20.68 8.88 16.02
C VAL A 14 -21.98 9.61 15.72
N TRP A 15 -22.66 9.25 14.62
CA TRP A 15 -23.93 9.87 14.23
C TRP A 15 -25.02 9.67 15.28
N ARG A 16 -25.12 8.47 15.90
CA ARG A 16 -26.07 8.21 16.99
C ARG A 16 -25.74 9.01 18.24
N GLN A 17 -24.46 9.15 18.60
CA GLN A 17 -24.05 9.97 19.74
C GLN A 17 -24.36 11.45 19.52
N VAL A 18 -24.00 11.99 18.34
CA VAL A 18 -24.25 13.39 17.99
C VAL A 18 -25.76 13.67 17.90
N SER A 19 -26.54 12.78 17.29
CA SER A 19 -27.99 12.93 17.19
C SER A 19 -28.68 12.91 18.55
N LYS A 20 -28.26 12.01 19.46
CA LYS A 20 -28.76 11.97 20.84
C LYS A 20 -28.36 13.21 21.64
N ALA A 21 -27.13 13.69 21.50
CA ALA A 21 -26.65 14.89 22.18
C ALA A 21 -27.37 16.15 21.69
N LYS A 22 -27.60 16.27 20.37
CA LYS A 22 -28.37 17.37 19.77
C LYS A 22 -29.83 17.36 20.24
N ALA A 23 -30.45 16.18 20.37
CA ALA A 23 -31.79 16.04 20.92
C ALA A 23 -31.92 16.46 22.39
N LYS A 24 -30.81 16.42 23.16
CA LYS A 24 -30.75 16.88 24.55
C LYS A 24 -30.42 18.37 24.69
N GLY A 25 -30.13 19.09 23.60
CA GLY A 25 -29.77 20.51 23.64
C GLY A 25 -28.39 20.81 24.24
N GLU A 26 -27.53 19.80 24.40
CA GLU A 26 -26.17 19.97 24.92
C GLU A 26 -25.29 20.67 23.86
N LYS A 27 -24.69 21.82 24.23
CA LYS A 27 -23.68 22.48 23.41
C LYS A 27 -22.42 21.62 23.44
N PHE A 28 -22.12 20.97 22.32
CA PHE A 28 -20.97 20.09 22.18
C PHE A 28 -19.67 20.92 22.25
N SER A 29 -18.97 20.90 23.38
CA SER A 29 -17.61 21.39 23.49
C SER A 29 -16.66 20.20 23.48
N PHE A 30 -15.72 20.16 22.53
CA PHE A 30 -14.58 19.25 22.58
C PHE A 30 -13.60 19.77 23.65
N ASN A 31 -13.97 19.67 24.92
CA ASN A 31 -13.01 19.86 26.00
C ASN A 31 -12.42 18.49 26.33
N LEU A 32 -11.16 18.27 25.93
CA LEU A 32 -10.37 17.13 26.40
C LEU A 32 -9.97 17.40 27.85
N THR A 33 -10.88 17.10 28.78
CA THR A 33 -10.53 17.00 30.19
C THR A 33 -10.04 15.57 30.43
N PHE A 34 -8.75 15.43 30.76
CA PHE A 34 -8.17 14.17 31.22
C PHE A 34 -8.57 13.96 32.68
N ASP A 35 -9.63 13.21 32.92
CA ASP A 35 -10.03 12.80 34.27
C ASP A 35 -9.41 11.43 34.60
N THR A 36 -8.27 11.44 35.29
CA THR A 36 -7.58 10.20 35.68
C THR A 36 -8.20 9.51 36.90
N THR A 37 -9.27 10.06 37.47
CA THR A 37 -9.90 9.56 38.68
C THR A 37 -11.02 8.55 38.37
N ASP A 38 -11.61 8.56 37.18
CA ASP A 38 -12.61 7.57 36.76
C ASP A 38 -11.94 6.28 36.21
N PRO A 39 -12.10 5.11 36.87
CA PRO A 39 -11.56 3.83 36.39
C PRO A 39 -12.12 3.40 35.03
N HIS A 40 -13.37 3.79 34.71
CA HIS A 40 -13.97 3.47 33.42
C HIS A 40 -13.33 4.27 32.28
N TYR A 41 -13.00 5.54 32.52
CA TYR A 41 -12.31 6.40 31.57
C TYR A 41 -10.90 5.86 31.23
N ILE A 42 -10.09 5.54 32.25
CA ILE A 42 -8.74 4.98 32.07
C ILE A 42 -8.78 3.64 31.32
N ARG A 43 -9.73 2.75 31.66
CA ARG A 43 -9.88 1.47 30.96
C ARG A 43 -10.26 1.66 29.49
N ASN A 44 -11.19 2.55 29.18
CA ASN A 44 -11.63 2.79 27.80
C ASN A 44 -10.53 3.44 26.96
N ILE A 45 -9.73 4.36 27.52
CA ILE A 45 -8.54 4.91 26.86
C ILE A 45 -7.50 3.82 26.63
N GLY A 46 -7.24 2.97 27.63
CA GLY A 46 -6.31 1.84 27.48
C GLY A 46 -6.72 0.88 26.36
N ILE A 47 -8.01 0.54 26.27
CA ILE A 47 -8.55 -0.28 25.18
C ILE A 47 -8.42 0.45 23.83
N PHE A 48 -8.78 1.74 23.77
CA PHE A 48 -8.68 2.52 22.54
C PHE A 48 -7.23 2.59 22.03
N LEU A 49 -6.28 2.94 22.89
CA LEU A 49 -4.85 2.98 22.56
C LEU A 49 -4.31 1.60 22.20
N GLY A 50 -4.74 0.55 22.90
CA GLY A 50 -4.37 -0.84 22.59
C GLY A 50 -4.85 -1.27 21.20
N VAL A 51 -6.12 -1.05 20.89
CA VAL A 51 -6.70 -1.35 19.56
C VAL A 51 -6.02 -0.52 18.48
N LEU A 52 -5.80 0.77 18.73
CA LEU A 52 -5.10 1.66 17.78
C LEU A 52 -3.67 1.17 17.53
N GLY A 53 -2.92 0.81 18.57
CA GLY A 53 -1.57 0.26 18.45
C GLY A 53 -1.52 -1.02 17.62
N VAL A 54 -2.44 -1.95 17.87
CA VAL A 54 -2.56 -3.19 17.08
C VAL A 54 -2.88 -2.88 15.62
N LEU A 55 -3.81 -1.97 15.35
CA LEU A 55 -4.15 -1.58 13.97
C LEU A 55 -2.96 -0.95 13.24
N ILE A 56 -2.20 -0.08 13.90
CA ILE A 56 -0.99 0.52 13.31
C ILE A 56 0.02 -0.57 12.96
N ILE A 57 0.29 -1.51 13.86
CA ILE A 57 1.22 -2.62 13.60
C ILE A 57 0.73 -3.48 12.43
N LEU A 58 -0.56 -3.80 12.36
CA LEU A 58 -1.13 -4.58 11.27
C LEU A 58 -1.02 -3.86 9.92
N VAL A 59 -1.26 -2.54 9.88
CA VAL A 59 -1.13 -1.74 8.66
C VAL A 59 0.32 -1.70 8.20
N ILE A 60 1.27 -1.49 9.11
CA ILE A 60 2.70 -1.48 8.78
C ILE A 60 3.12 -2.87 8.26
N TYR A 61 2.79 -3.92 8.99
CA TYR A 61 3.16 -5.29 8.62
C TYR A 61 2.58 -5.71 7.27
N SER A 62 1.29 -5.48 7.05
CA SER A 62 0.63 -5.79 5.78
C SER A 62 1.18 -4.94 4.63
N GLY A 63 1.47 -3.66 4.88
CA GLY A 63 2.13 -2.77 3.92
C GLY A 63 3.49 -3.29 3.48
N THR A 64 4.35 -3.71 4.42
CA THR A 64 5.66 -4.29 4.11
C THR A 64 5.54 -5.60 3.34
N LYS A 65 4.58 -6.46 3.67
CA LYS A 65 4.39 -7.71 2.93
C LYS A 65 3.86 -7.48 1.52
N ALA A 66 2.94 -6.53 1.34
CA ALA A 66 2.46 -6.13 0.02
C ALA A 66 3.59 -5.52 -0.82
N TYR A 67 4.45 -4.70 -0.18
CA TYR A 67 5.67 -4.16 -0.78
C TYR A 67 6.55 -5.29 -1.31
N GLU A 68 6.97 -6.23 -0.45
CA GLU A 68 7.87 -7.33 -0.81
C GLU A 68 7.28 -8.22 -1.90
N ALA A 69 5.97 -8.48 -1.83
CA ALA A 69 5.28 -9.28 -2.82
C ALA A 69 5.31 -8.61 -4.20
N THR A 70 4.99 -7.32 -4.29
CA THR A 70 4.95 -6.58 -5.57
C THR A 70 6.32 -6.24 -6.15
N ASP A 71 7.39 -6.42 -5.38
CA ASP A 71 8.79 -6.28 -5.83
C ASP A 71 9.45 -7.63 -6.17
N SER A 72 8.73 -8.74 -5.95
CA SER A 72 9.26 -10.07 -6.22
C SER A 72 9.32 -10.38 -7.72
N VAL A 73 10.30 -11.22 -8.09
CA VAL A 73 10.43 -11.75 -9.45
C VAL A 73 9.15 -12.47 -9.88
N ASN A 74 8.53 -13.21 -8.95
CA ASN A 74 7.29 -13.93 -9.19
C ASN A 74 6.14 -12.99 -9.57
N PHE A 75 6.01 -11.86 -8.87
CA PHE A 75 4.99 -10.88 -9.21
C PHE A 75 5.21 -10.29 -10.60
N CYS A 76 6.44 -9.85 -10.90
CA CYS A 76 6.77 -9.26 -12.18
C CYS A 76 6.61 -10.25 -13.34
N GLY A 77 7.12 -11.48 -13.22
CA GLY A 77 7.19 -12.44 -14.31
C GLY A 77 5.97 -13.33 -14.48
N GLU A 78 5.30 -13.71 -13.40
CA GLU A 78 4.25 -14.74 -13.44
C GLU A 78 2.83 -14.18 -13.27
N THR A 79 2.65 -13.04 -12.59
CA THR A 79 1.29 -12.50 -12.35
C THR A 79 0.61 -12.08 -13.65
N CYS A 80 1.33 -11.38 -14.52
CA CYS A 80 0.87 -10.99 -15.85
C CYS A 80 1.51 -11.88 -16.92
N HIS A 81 1.36 -13.20 -16.79
CA HIS A 81 2.08 -14.19 -17.60
C HIS A 81 1.95 -13.99 -19.12
N GLU A 82 0.79 -13.58 -19.67
CA GLU A 82 0.63 -13.40 -21.12
C GLU A 82 1.51 -12.27 -21.65
N VAL A 83 1.49 -11.13 -20.96
CA VAL A 83 2.18 -9.90 -21.38
C VAL A 83 3.67 -9.97 -21.04
N MET A 84 4.02 -10.65 -19.96
CA MET A 84 5.38 -10.64 -19.39
C MET A 84 6.18 -11.93 -19.61
N SER A 85 5.58 -12.96 -20.23
CA SER A 85 6.25 -14.23 -20.52
C SER A 85 7.57 -14.07 -21.31
N PRO A 86 7.64 -13.26 -22.39
CA PRO A 86 8.90 -13.10 -23.14
C PRO A 86 10.05 -12.57 -22.28
N GLN A 87 9.76 -11.60 -21.42
CA GLN A 87 10.72 -10.96 -20.54
C GLN A 87 11.11 -11.90 -19.39
N PHE A 88 10.17 -12.66 -18.85
CA PHE A 88 10.45 -13.63 -17.79
C PHE A 88 11.33 -14.79 -18.28
N ILE A 89 11.08 -15.31 -19.49
CA ILE A 89 11.94 -16.31 -20.13
C ILE A 89 13.34 -15.74 -20.35
N THR A 90 13.44 -14.49 -20.84
CA THR A 90 14.74 -13.82 -21.03
C THR A 90 15.50 -13.67 -19.71
N TYR A 91 14.80 -13.26 -18.65
CA TYR A 91 15.35 -13.14 -17.31
C TYR A 91 15.94 -14.47 -16.81
N GLN A 92 15.18 -15.57 -16.92
CA GLN A 92 15.62 -16.90 -16.49
C GLN A 92 16.86 -17.40 -17.23
N ASN A 93 17.01 -17.05 -18.50
CA ASN A 93 18.14 -17.44 -19.34
C ASN A 93 19.31 -16.44 -19.31
N SER A 94 19.23 -15.39 -18.48
CA SER A 94 20.27 -14.37 -18.36
C SER A 94 21.24 -14.65 -17.22
N ALA A 95 22.40 -14.00 -17.25
CA ALA A 95 23.34 -13.99 -16.13
C ALA A 95 22.73 -13.39 -14.83
N HIS A 96 21.61 -12.67 -14.95
CA HIS A 96 20.93 -11.98 -13.85
C HIS A 96 19.72 -12.77 -13.30
N ALA A 97 19.54 -14.05 -13.66
CA ALA A 97 18.39 -14.86 -13.21
C ALA A 97 18.23 -15.02 -11.68
N ARG A 98 19.20 -14.53 -10.90
CA ARG A 98 19.22 -14.55 -9.43
C ARG A 98 19.15 -13.16 -8.80
N VAL A 99 19.04 -12.11 -9.61
CA VAL A 99 18.98 -10.71 -9.18
C VAL A 99 17.53 -10.24 -9.29
N PRO A 100 16.88 -9.76 -8.22
CA PRO A 100 15.52 -9.24 -8.28
C PRO A 100 15.34 -8.19 -9.38
N CYS A 101 14.22 -8.27 -10.11
CA CYS A 101 13.93 -7.33 -11.21
C CYS A 101 14.04 -5.86 -10.77
N VAL A 102 13.61 -5.56 -9.54
CA VAL A 102 13.56 -4.22 -8.97
C VAL A 102 14.94 -3.60 -8.70
N GLU A 103 15.97 -4.43 -8.55
CA GLU A 103 17.34 -3.97 -8.33
C GLU A 103 17.83 -3.16 -9.52
N CYS A 104 17.44 -3.57 -10.73
CA CYS A 104 17.72 -2.85 -11.97
C CYS A 104 16.58 -1.92 -12.44
N HIS A 105 15.32 -2.34 -12.29
CA HIS A 105 14.17 -1.63 -12.89
C HIS A 105 13.54 -0.53 -12.01
N ILE A 106 13.72 -0.58 -10.69
CA ILE A 106 13.28 0.48 -9.78
C ILE A 106 14.50 1.27 -9.30
N GLY A 107 15.55 0.56 -8.87
CA GLY A 107 16.73 1.16 -8.28
C GLY A 107 16.50 1.72 -6.88
N PRO A 108 17.56 2.13 -6.17
CA PRO A 108 17.45 2.66 -4.83
C PRO A 108 16.81 4.05 -4.82
N GLY A 109 16.10 4.37 -3.74
CA GLY A 109 15.56 5.71 -3.47
C GLY A 109 14.03 5.79 -3.50
N ALA A 110 13.49 6.56 -2.54
CA ALA A 110 12.04 6.65 -2.34
C ALA A 110 11.29 7.25 -3.53
N SER A 111 11.88 8.20 -4.25
CA SER A 111 11.26 8.85 -5.42
C SER A 111 11.07 7.87 -6.58
N PHE A 112 12.09 7.07 -6.90
CA PHE A 112 12.02 6.05 -7.94
C PHE A 112 11.07 4.92 -7.57
N TYR A 113 11.07 4.53 -6.29
CA TYR A 113 10.11 3.58 -5.78
C TYR A 113 8.66 4.03 -6.02
N VAL A 114 8.31 5.26 -5.62
CA VAL A 114 6.96 5.81 -5.84
C VAL A 114 6.64 5.91 -7.33
N LYS A 115 7.58 6.40 -8.14
CA LYS A 115 7.41 6.50 -9.59
C LYS A 115 7.10 5.15 -10.22
N ALA A 116 7.88 4.11 -9.88
CA ALA A 116 7.69 2.75 -10.39
C ALA A 116 6.31 2.18 -10.03
N LYS A 117 5.81 2.42 -8.82
CA LYS A 117 4.47 1.96 -8.42
C LYS A 117 3.36 2.71 -9.16
N VAL A 118 3.50 4.01 -9.38
CA VAL A 118 2.54 4.79 -10.17
C VAL A 118 2.55 4.35 -11.64
N ASP A 119 3.72 4.08 -12.21
CA ASP A 119 3.84 3.53 -13.57
C ASP A 119 3.26 2.11 -13.66
N GLY A 120 3.45 1.28 -12.63
CA GLY A 120 2.83 -0.04 -12.53
C GLY A 120 1.29 0.02 -12.54
N LEU A 121 0.68 1.02 -11.90
CA LEU A 121 -0.78 1.23 -11.96
C LEU A 121 -1.25 1.55 -13.39
N ARG A 122 -0.48 2.33 -14.15
CA ARG A 122 -0.78 2.61 -15.56
C ARG A 122 -0.66 1.35 -16.40
N GLN A 123 0.34 0.51 -16.15
CA GLN A 123 0.50 -0.77 -16.84
C GLN A 123 -0.64 -1.74 -16.51
N LEU A 124 -1.06 -1.81 -15.25
CA LEU A 124 -2.22 -2.61 -14.84
C LEU A 124 -3.50 -2.16 -15.53
N TYR A 125 -3.72 -0.84 -15.61
CA TYR A 125 -4.84 -0.27 -16.36
C TYR A 125 -4.75 -0.61 -17.85
N ALA A 126 -3.58 -0.45 -18.47
CA ALA A 126 -3.39 -0.77 -19.88
C ALA A 126 -3.64 -2.27 -20.16
N MET A 127 -3.22 -3.16 -19.26
CA MET A 127 -3.50 -4.59 -19.35
C MET A 127 -5.01 -4.86 -19.26
N ALA A 128 -5.68 -4.29 -18.24
CA ALA A 128 -7.12 -4.46 -18.04
C ALA A 128 -7.96 -3.89 -19.20
N ALA A 129 -7.53 -2.78 -19.79
CA ALA A 129 -8.18 -2.14 -20.94
C ALA A 129 -7.70 -2.71 -22.30
N ASN A 130 -6.76 -3.66 -22.31
CA ASN A 130 -6.09 -4.18 -23.50
C ASN A 130 -5.56 -3.06 -24.44
N SER A 131 -5.07 -1.97 -23.86
CA SER A 131 -4.68 -0.73 -24.56
C SER A 131 -3.15 -0.58 -24.69
N PHE A 132 -2.43 -1.70 -24.73
CA PHE A 132 -0.97 -1.73 -24.86
C PHE A 132 -0.54 -2.09 -26.28
N SER A 133 0.66 -1.64 -26.68
CA SER A 133 1.22 -1.93 -28.00
C SER A 133 1.76 -3.36 -28.09
N ARG A 134 1.64 -3.95 -29.28
CA ARG A 134 2.27 -5.24 -29.64
C ARG A 134 3.14 -5.01 -30.90
N PRO A 135 4.47 -5.21 -30.86
CA PRO A 135 5.26 -5.66 -29.71
C PRO A 135 5.39 -4.57 -28.62
N ILE A 136 5.53 -5.02 -27.37
CA ILE A 136 5.78 -4.14 -26.21
C ILE A 136 7.17 -3.53 -26.39
N GLN A 137 7.23 -2.20 -26.47
CA GLN A 137 8.51 -1.51 -26.62
C GLN A 137 9.22 -1.41 -25.27
N THR A 138 10.54 -1.53 -25.29
CA THR A 138 11.36 -1.26 -24.10
C THR A 138 11.34 0.24 -23.82
N PRO A 139 11.07 0.68 -22.58
CA PRO A 139 10.99 2.10 -22.25
C PRO A 139 12.41 2.66 -22.05
N VAL A 140 13.24 2.64 -23.09
CA VAL A 140 14.67 3.05 -23.04
C VAL A 140 14.86 4.47 -22.49
N HIS A 141 13.84 5.31 -22.64
CA HIS A 141 13.82 6.71 -22.18
C HIS A 141 13.77 6.90 -20.66
N ASN A 142 13.44 5.85 -19.88
CA ASN A 142 13.29 5.92 -18.42
C ASN A 142 14.19 4.94 -17.66
N LEU A 143 15.09 4.22 -18.34
CA LEU A 143 16.06 3.36 -17.67
C LEU A 143 17.20 4.21 -17.10
N ARG A 144 17.54 3.99 -15.83
CA ARG A 144 18.76 4.52 -15.22
C ARG A 144 19.98 3.94 -15.96
N PRO A 145 21.07 4.70 -16.14
CA PRO A 145 22.28 4.17 -16.76
C PRO A 145 22.77 2.92 -16.01
N ALA A 146 23.09 1.86 -16.74
CA ALA A 146 23.49 0.58 -16.16
C ALA A 146 24.68 0.72 -15.20
N GLN A 147 25.63 1.62 -15.48
CA GLN A 147 26.74 1.91 -14.58
C GLN A 147 26.28 2.35 -13.18
N GLU A 148 25.31 3.24 -13.08
CA GLU A 148 24.85 3.71 -11.77
C GLU A 148 24.11 2.63 -10.97
N THR A 149 23.64 1.56 -11.63
CA THR A 149 22.93 0.44 -10.99
C THR A 149 23.87 -0.73 -10.71
N CYS A 150 24.91 -0.93 -11.53
CA CYS A 150 25.82 -2.09 -11.45
C CYS A 150 27.19 -1.78 -10.81
N GLU A 151 27.61 -0.53 -10.76
CA GLU A 151 28.93 -0.10 -10.24
C GLU A 151 28.82 0.78 -8.96
N GLY A 152 27.59 1.05 -8.51
CA GLY A 152 27.27 1.93 -7.36
C GLY A 152 27.37 1.25 -6.01
#